data_AF-A0A060W7B3-F1
#
_entry.id   AF-A0A060W7B3-F1
#
_cell.length_a   1.000
_cell.length_b   1.000
_cell.length_c   1.000
_cell.angle_alpha   90.00
_cell.angle_beta   90.00
_cell.angle_gamma   90.00
#
_symmetry.space_group_name_H-M   'P 1'
#
loop_
_entity.id
_entity.type
_entity.pdbx_description
1 polymer ?
#
loop_
_entity_poly.entity_id
_entity_poly.type
_entity_poly.pdbx_seq_one_letter_code
_entity_poly.pdbx_strand_id
1 'polypeptide(L)'
;MSDRSIFGLIGDEKSILPPKLQDEILQALRNRKEKSTVEELNSVVLEAFLPFFVKTVGHFDLYVTRNSRGQPGVFQSRAFYKAIKSKTTRHFVKKFLQTQMFDLFIQEVEQQPASPQQGIFHKKINAVHRTTP
;
A
#
# COMPACT_ATOMS: atom_id res chain seq x y z
N MET A 1 -16.60 -28.49 -15.39
CA MET A 1 -15.27 -27.86 -15.20
C MET A 1 -15.52 -26.47 -14.66
N SER A 2 -15.36 -26.30 -13.35
CA SER A 2 -15.66 -25.05 -12.65
C SER A 2 -14.42 -24.17 -12.65
N ASP A 3 -14.46 -23.10 -13.44
CA ASP A 3 -13.50 -22.00 -13.42
C ASP A 3 -13.63 -21.28 -12.07
N ARG A 4 -12.81 -21.68 -11.09
CA ARG A 4 -12.65 -20.95 -9.84
C ARG A 4 -11.72 -19.78 -10.11
N SER A 5 -12.31 -18.74 -10.69
CA SER A 5 -11.75 -17.39 -10.72
C SER A 5 -11.62 -16.90 -9.27
N ILE A 6 -10.42 -17.03 -8.70
CA ILE A 6 -10.10 -16.65 -7.31
C ILE A 6 -10.15 -15.12 -7.13
N PHE A 7 -10.29 -14.39 -8.24
CA PHE A 7 -10.72 -12.99 -8.25
C PHE A 7 -12.06 -12.95 -8.98
N GLY A 8 -13.16 -12.79 -8.25
CA GLY A 8 -14.33 -12.18 -8.85
C GLY A 8 -13.88 -10.81 -9.34
N LEU A 9 -13.65 -10.67 -10.65
CA LEU A 9 -13.32 -9.41 -11.29
C LEU A 9 -14.46 -8.43 -10.99
N ILE A 10 -14.30 -7.57 -9.99
CA ILE A 10 -15.28 -6.54 -9.57
C ILE A 10 -15.48 -5.48 -10.69
N GLY A 11 -14.76 -5.59 -11.81
CA GLY A 11 -15.06 -4.91 -13.06
C GLY A 11 -14.30 -3.61 -13.26
N ASP A 12 -13.74 -3.02 -12.20
CA ASP A 12 -12.90 -1.82 -12.28
C ASP A 12 -11.40 -2.12 -12.19
N GLU A 13 -10.98 -3.37 -12.03
CA GLU A 13 -9.56 -3.73 -11.84
C GLU A 13 -8.66 -3.22 -12.98
N LYS A 14 -9.13 -3.32 -14.23
CA LYS A 14 -8.43 -2.82 -15.42
C LYS A 14 -8.38 -1.30 -15.53
N SER A 15 -9.23 -0.57 -14.79
CA SER A 15 -9.29 0.89 -14.81
C SER A 15 -8.69 1.52 -13.54
N ILE A 16 -8.67 0.79 -12.43
CA ILE A 16 -8.18 1.26 -11.13
C ILE A 16 -6.70 0.90 -10.91
N LEU A 17 -6.24 -0.28 -11.35
CA LEU A 17 -4.84 -0.66 -11.19
C LEU A 17 -3.98 0.02 -12.26
N PRO A 18 -2.83 0.63 -11.87
CA PRO A 18 -1.91 1.18 -12.84
C PRO A 18 -1.34 0.06 -13.75
N PRO A 19 -1.30 0.25 -15.08
CA PRO A 19 -0.93 -0.83 -16.02
C PRO A 19 0.39 -1.53 -15.69
N LYS A 20 1.41 -0.75 -15.27
CA LYS A 20 2.71 -1.31 -14.86
C LYS A 20 2.62 -2.28 -13.68
N LEU A 21 1.79 -1.95 -12.68
CA LEU A 21 1.56 -2.82 -11.53
C LEU A 21 0.84 -4.10 -11.96
N GLN A 22 -0.15 -3.97 -12.84
CA GLN A 22 -0.87 -5.11 -13.38
C GLN A 22 0.07 -6.05 -14.15
N ASP A 23 0.95 -5.50 -14.98
CA ASP A 23 1.95 -6.28 -15.72
C ASP A 23 2.93 -7.00 -14.78
N GLU A 24 3.42 -6.31 -13.74
CA GLU A 24 4.32 -6.89 -12.73
C GLU A 24 3.65 -8.06 -11.98
N ILE A 25 2.39 -7.90 -11.56
CA ILE A 25 1.61 -8.97 -10.90
C ILE A 25 1.38 -10.14 -11.86
N LEU A 26 0.98 -9.88 -13.11
CA LEU A 26 0.76 -10.93 -14.10
C LEU A 26 2.05 -11.69 -14.43
N GLN A 27 3.18 -10.99 -14.51
CA GLN A 27 4.49 -11.61 -14.72
C GLN A 27 4.88 -12.49 -13.53
N ALA A 28 4.72 -11.99 -12.30
CA ALA A 28 4.99 -12.76 -11.09
C ALA A 28 4.11 -14.02 -11.01
N LEU A 29 2.82 -13.89 -11.35
CA LEU A 29 1.88 -15.02 -11.41
C LEU A 29 2.19 -16.02 -12.51
N ARG A 30 2.80 -15.61 -13.64
CA ARG A 30 3.20 -16.52 -14.73
C ARG A 30 4.41 -17.37 -14.37
N ASN A 31 5.30 -16.86 -13.52
CA ASN A 31 6.53 -17.54 -13.12
C ASN A 31 6.32 -18.57 -11.99
N ARG A 32 5.08 -18.75 -11.51
CA ARG A 32 4.77 -19.66 -10.41
C ARG A 32 4.80 -21.13 -10.82
N LYS A 33 4.90 -22.01 -9.82
CA LYS A 33 4.74 -23.46 -10.03
C LYS A 33 3.26 -23.78 -10.35
N GLU A 34 3.03 -24.70 -11.29
CA GLU A 34 1.67 -25.11 -11.71
C GLU A 34 0.78 -25.63 -10.56
N LYS A 35 1.37 -26.08 -9.45
CA LYS A 35 0.67 -26.61 -8.27
C LYS A 35 0.77 -25.72 -7.01
N SER A 36 0.97 -24.41 -7.18
CA SER A 36 1.07 -23.51 -6.03
C SER A 36 -0.23 -23.41 -5.24
N THR A 37 -0.11 -23.38 -3.91
CA THR A 37 -1.24 -23.18 -3.00
C THR A 37 -1.73 -21.73 -3.06
N VAL A 38 -2.91 -21.46 -2.52
CA VAL A 38 -3.47 -20.10 -2.49
C VAL A 38 -2.57 -19.15 -1.70
N GLU A 39 -1.92 -19.64 -0.64
CA GLU A 39 -1.00 -18.88 0.19
C GLU A 39 0.26 -18.49 -0.59
N GLU A 40 0.84 -19.42 -1.36
CA GLU A 40 1.98 -19.13 -2.23
C GLU A 40 1.62 -18.10 -3.31
N LEU A 41 0.40 -18.19 -3.89
CA LEU A 41 -0.10 -17.20 -4.83
C LEU A 41 -0.21 -15.82 -4.18
N ASN A 42 -0.77 -15.75 -2.98
CA ASN A 42 -0.90 -14.50 -2.24
C ASN A 42 0.47 -13.88 -1.94
N SER A 43 1.46 -14.68 -1.53
CA SER A 43 2.83 -14.19 -1.32
C SER A 43 3.44 -13.59 -2.59
N VAL A 44 3.33 -14.28 -3.72
CA VAL A 44 3.86 -13.78 -5.00
C VAL A 44 3.17 -12.48 -5.44
N VAL A 45 1.86 -12.39 -5.27
CA VAL A 45 1.10 -11.16 -5.55
C VAL A 45 1.53 -10.02 -4.61
N LEU A 46 1.70 -10.31 -3.32
CA LEU A 46 2.16 -9.33 -2.34
C LEU A 46 3.58 -8.86 -2.64
N GLU A 47 4.49 -9.73 -3.05
CA GLU A 47 5.87 -9.38 -3.43
C GLU A 47 5.92 -8.46 -4.67
N ALA A 48 5.03 -8.67 -5.63
CA ALA A 48 4.90 -7.75 -6.78
C ALA A 48 4.22 -6.42 -6.38
N PHE A 49 3.27 -6.45 -5.44
CA PHE A 49 2.48 -5.29 -5.08
C PHE A 49 3.19 -4.34 -4.10
N LEU A 50 3.90 -4.88 -3.11
CA LEU A 50 4.54 -4.11 -2.04
C LEU A 50 5.53 -3.05 -2.55
N PRO A 51 6.45 -3.34 -3.49
CA PRO A 51 7.39 -2.34 -4.00
C PRO A 51 6.68 -1.17 -4.66
N PHE A 52 5.65 -1.45 -5.46
CA PHE A 52 4.82 -0.42 -6.08
C PHE A 52 4.11 0.43 -5.03
N PHE A 53 3.52 -0.21 -4.02
CA PHE A 53 2.81 0.47 -2.95
C PHE A 53 3.75 1.37 -2.14
N VAL A 54 4.88 0.85 -1.67
CA VAL A 54 5.90 1.62 -0.93
C VAL A 54 6.40 2.80 -1.75
N LYS A 55 6.70 2.61 -3.04
CA LYS A 55 7.14 3.69 -3.92
C LYS A 55 6.07 4.76 -4.11
N THR A 56 4.81 4.35 -4.20
CA THR A 56 3.70 5.24 -4.57
C THR A 56 3.10 5.96 -3.38
N VAL A 57 3.02 5.31 -2.22
CA VAL A 57 2.38 5.87 -1.03
C VAL A 57 3.27 5.94 0.21
N GLY A 58 4.44 5.31 0.22
CA GLY A 58 5.31 5.23 1.40
C GLY A 58 5.89 6.57 1.87
N HIS A 59 5.74 7.64 1.08
CA HIS A 59 6.16 9.01 1.40
C HIS A 59 4.99 9.88 1.91
N PHE A 60 3.95 9.26 2.47
CA PHE A 60 2.77 9.95 3.01
C PHE A 60 3.11 10.89 4.17
N ASP A 61 4.15 10.55 4.94
CA ASP A 61 4.65 11.26 6.11
C ASP A 61 5.09 12.69 5.79
N LEU A 62 5.68 12.90 4.60
CA LEU A 62 6.03 14.23 4.08
C LEU A 62 4.82 15.16 3.89
N TYR A 63 3.61 14.59 3.87
CA TYR A 63 2.34 15.30 3.70
C TYR A 63 1.53 15.38 4.99
N VAL A 64 2.09 14.97 6.12
CA VAL A 64 1.46 15.15 7.45
C VAL A 64 2.05 16.40 8.10
N THR A 65 1.24 17.46 8.20
CA THR A 65 1.66 18.72 8.82
C THR A 65 1.26 18.77 10.28
N ARG A 66 2.17 19.22 11.16
CA ARG A 66 1.91 19.42 12.60
C ARG A 66 2.10 20.89 12.94
N ASN A 67 1.01 21.56 13.32
CA ASN A 67 1.02 23.01 13.52
C ASN A 67 1.67 23.41 14.86
N SER A 68 1.64 22.52 15.87
CA SER A 68 2.21 22.77 17.19
C SER A 68 2.65 21.46 17.87
N ARG A 69 3.59 21.54 18.82
CA ARG A 69 3.95 20.41 19.69
C ARG A 69 2.72 19.92 20.45
N GLY A 70 2.42 18.62 20.34
CA GLY A 70 1.29 17.97 21.02
C GLY A 70 -0.04 18.01 20.25
N GLN A 71 -0.11 18.67 19.09
CA GLN A 71 -1.28 18.60 18.23
C GLN A 71 -1.20 17.37 17.30
N PRO A 72 -2.34 16.73 16.97
CA PRO A 72 -2.40 15.72 15.93
C PRO A 72 -1.84 16.26 14.62
N GLY A 73 -1.18 15.40 13.86
CA GLY A 73 -0.86 15.68 12.47
C GLY A 73 -2.14 15.86 11.65
N VAL A 74 -2.03 16.56 10.53
CA VAL A 74 -3.08 16.66 9.52
C VAL A 74 -2.50 16.23 8.19
N PHE A 75 -3.05 15.17 7.61
CA PHE A 75 -2.65 14.61 6.34
C PHE A 75 -3.24 15.40 5.18
N GLN A 76 -2.35 15.96 4.37
CA GLN A 76 -2.68 16.79 3.22
C GLN A 76 -2.93 15.94 1.98
N SER A 77 -4.01 15.17 2.00
CA SER A 77 -4.39 14.21 0.95
C SER A 77 -4.37 14.83 -0.45
N ARG A 78 -4.86 16.07 -0.61
CA ARG A 78 -4.88 16.80 -1.89
C ARG A 78 -3.49 17.12 -2.42
N ALA A 79 -2.56 17.50 -1.55
CA ALA A 79 -1.18 17.77 -1.94
C ALA A 79 -0.48 16.46 -2.33
N PHE A 80 -0.72 15.40 -1.56
CA PHE A 80 -0.12 14.07 -1.75
C PHE A 80 -0.43 13.47 -3.13
N TYR A 81 -1.71 13.26 -3.47
CA TYR A 81 -2.02 12.64 -4.76
C TYR A 81 -1.67 13.56 -5.94
N LYS A 82 -1.65 14.89 -5.76
CA LYS A 82 -1.29 15.83 -6.84
C LYS A 82 0.18 15.77 -7.21
N ALA A 83 1.07 15.44 -6.27
CA ALA A 83 2.50 15.28 -6.54
C ALA A 83 2.82 14.12 -7.49
N ILE A 84 1.93 13.14 -7.59
CA ILE A 84 2.07 11.99 -8.49
C ILE A 84 1.87 12.46 -9.93
N LYS A 85 2.91 12.32 -10.77
CA LYS A 85 2.89 12.75 -12.19
C LYS A 85 2.02 11.84 -13.08
N SER A 86 2.06 10.53 -12.84
CA SER A 86 1.30 9.54 -13.62
C SER A 86 -0.20 9.65 -13.35
N LYS A 87 -1.01 9.84 -14.39
CA LYS A 87 -2.48 9.99 -14.27
C LYS A 87 -3.15 8.74 -13.71
N THR A 88 -2.75 7.56 -14.19
CA THR A 88 -3.30 6.27 -13.76
C THR A 88 -2.91 5.98 -12.30
N THR A 89 -1.64 6.20 -11.95
CA THR A 89 -1.16 6.07 -10.56
C THR A 89 -1.86 7.07 -9.63
N ARG A 90 -2.06 8.32 -10.06
CA ARG A 90 -2.81 9.33 -9.29
C ARG A 90 -4.26 8.89 -9.07
N HIS A 91 -4.91 8.33 -10.10
CA HIS A 91 -6.27 7.82 -9.98
C HIS A 91 -6.36 6.69 -8.97
N PHE A 92 -5.46 5.71 -9.07
CA PHE A 92 -5.32 4.62 -8.11
C PHE A 92 -5.16 5.15 -6.68
N VAL A 93 -4.19 6.04 -6.45
CA VAL A 93 -3.95 6.60 -5.12
C VAL A 93 -5.17 7.35 -4.61
N LYS A 94 -5.82 8.17 -5.44
CA LYS A 94 -7.03 8.87 -5.03
C LYS A 94 -8.12 7.91 -4.55
N LYS A 95 -8.27 6.74 -5.19
CA LYS A 95 -9.20 5.69 -4.74
C LYS A 95 -8.71 5.00 -3.48
N PHE A 96 -7.42 4.67 -3.40
CA PHE A 96 -6.81 4.06 -2.23
C PHE A 96 -6.99 4.90 -0.96
N LEU A 97 -6.82 6.22 -1.07
CA LEU A 97 -7.03 7.18 0.03
C LEU A 97 -8.50 7.25 0.51
N GLN A 98 -9.46 6.76 -0.27
CA GLN A 98 -10.88 6.71 0.10
C GLN A 98 -11.25 5.40 0.80
N THR A 99 -10.30 4.49 1.00
CA THR A 99 -10.55 3.21 1.63
C THR A 99 -10.53 3.36 3.15
N GLN A 100 -11.41 2.65 3.82
CA GLN A 100 -11.45 2.60 5.29
C GLN A 100 -10.10 2.13 5.88
N MET A 101 -9.39 1.24 5.19
CA MET A 101 -8.06 0.80 5.61
C MET A 101 -7.07 1.97 5.69
N PHE A 102 -7.07 2.86 4.69
CA PHE A 102 -6.20 4.03 4.70
C PHE A 102 -6.65 5.06 5.73
N ASP A 103 -7.95 5.28 5.90
CA ASP A 103 -8.48 6.19 6.91
C ASP A 103 -8.04 5.79 8.33
N LEU A 104 -8.12 4.51 8.66
CA LEU A 104 -7.64 3.99 9.94
C LEU A 104 -6.13 4.13 10.09
N PHE A 105 -5.37 3.83 9.03
CA PHE A 105 -3.92 3.97 9.02
C PHE A 105 -3.49 5.42 9.26
N ILE A 106 -4.08 6.37 8.54
CA ILE A 106 -3.66 7.78 8.64
C ILE A 106 -4.08 8.39 9.97
N GLN A 107 -5.23 8.00 10.53
CA GLN A 107 -5.65 8.41 11.87
C GLN A 107 -4.61 7.99 12.93
N GLU A 108 -4.08 6.76 12.84
CA GLU A 108 -3.01 6.30 13.73
C GLU A 108 -1.73 7.16 13.58
N VAL A 109 -1.34 7.47 12.35
CA VAL A 109 -0.17 8.31 12.03
C VAL A 109 -0.33 9.73 12.59
N GLU A 110 -1.50 10.35 12.41
CA GLU A 110 -1.79 11.70 12.87
C GLU A 110 -1.75 11.80 14.40
N GLN A 111 -2.23 10.78 15.10
CA GLN A 111 -2.24 10.72 16.56
C GLN A 111 -0.87 10.41 17.18
N GLN A 112 0.04 9.75 16.44
CA GLN A 112 1.39 9.48 16.96
C GLN A 112 2.11 10.80 17.30
N PRO A 113 2.83 10.92 18.42
CA PRO A 113 3.59 12.12 18.74
C PRO A 113 4.69 12.39 17.71
N ALA A 114 5.09 13.66 17.53
CA ALA A 114 6.24 14.04 16.69
C ALA A 114 7.61 13.57 17.23
N SER A 115 7.64 12.85 18.36
CA SER A 115 8.85 12.29 18.94
C SER A 115 9.17 10.94 18.28
N PRO A 116 10.45 10.51 18.25
CA PRO A 116 10.87 9.26 17.64
C PRO A 116 10.49 8.02 18.47
N GLN A 117 9.35 8.07 19.18
CA GLN A 117 8.78 6.90 19.83
C GLN A 117 8.02 6.06 18.80
N GLN A 118 8.83 5.29 18.09
CA GLN A 118 8.52 4.15 17.23
C GLN A 118 7.05 3.70 17.33
N GLY A 119 6.25 4.14 16.36
CA GLY A 119 4.90 3.61 16.14
C GLY A 119 4.90 2.08 15.99
N ILE A 120 3.74 1.45 16.15
CA ILE A 120 3.59 -0.02 16.12
C ILE A 120 4.19 -0.61 14.83
N PHE A 121 4.05 0.10 13.71
CA PHE A 121 4.67 -0.26 12.43
C PHE A 121 6.20 -0.29 12.47
N HIS A 122 6.84 0.75 13.04
CA HIS A 122 8.29 0.81 13.24
C HIS A 122 8.79 -0.28 14.21
N LYS A 123 8.01 -0.58 15.27
CA LYS A 123 8.31 -1.68 16.19
C LYS A 123 8.27 -3.04 15.50
N LYS A 124 7.31 -3.28 14.60
CA LYS A 124 7.24 -4.53 13.81
C LYS A 124 8.41 -4.66 12.84
N ILE A 125 8.79 -3.60 12.14
CA ILE A 125 9.96 -3.60 11.24
C ILE A 125 11.25 -3.89 12.02
N ASN A 126 11.44 -3.23 13.18
CA ASN A 126 12.62 -3.46 14.03
C ASN A 126 12.64 -4.86 14.67
N ALA A 127 11.48 -5.47 14.94
CA ALA A 127 11.40 -6.83 15.46
C ALA A 127 11.87 -7.86 14.41
N VAL A 128 11.53 -7.66 13.13
CA VAL A 128 11.99 -8.51 12.02
C VAL A 128 13.52 -8.48 11.88
N HIS A 129 14.15 -7.33 12.12
CA HIS A 129 15.61 -7.18 12.10
C HIS A 129 16.34 -7.72 13.35
N ARG A 130 15.62 -8.06 14.43
CA ARG A 130 16.21 -8.64 15.66
C ARG A 130 16.06 -10.16 15.75
N THR A 131 15.34 -10.78 14.83
CA THR A 131 15.13 -12.24 14.77
C THR A 131 15.76 -12.86 13.52
N THR A 132 16.93 -12.36 13.12
CA THR A 132 17.86 -13.10 12.26
C THR A 132 19.16 -13.24 13.05
N PRO A 133 19.64 -14.48 13.29
CA PRO A 133 20.84 -14.73 14.09
C PRO A 133 22.10 -14.14 13.47
#